data_AF-A0A5M6I407-F1
#
_entry.id   AF-A0A5M6I407-F1
#
_cell.length_a   1.000
_cell.length_b   1.000
_cell.length_c   1.000
_cell.angle_alpha   90.00
_cell.angle_beta   90.00
_cell.angle_gamma   90.00
#
_symmetry.space_group_name_H-M   'P 1'
#
loop_
_entity.id
_entity.type
_entity.pdbx_description
1 polymer ?
#
loop_
_entity_poly.entity_id
_entity_poly.type
_entity_poly.pdbx_seq_one_letter_code
_entity_poly.pdbx_strand_id
1 'polypeptide(L)'
;MTMTVFGLCGAALVGIGLYGLIVQAQPLRRILAFNLLGGGVFLLFGVIARRGAVEGLGSDPVPQAMVITGIVVAFSATALAISLVVRLKETGRGDDEGSA
;
A
#
# COMPACT_ATOMS: atom_id res chain seq x y z
N MET A 1 -15.03 -12.25 -17.50
CA MET A 1 -13.78 -12.99 -17.19
C MET A 1 -12.69 -12.08 -16.62
N THR A 2 -12.42 -10.94 -17.24
CA THR A 2 -11.34 -10.04 -16.82
C THR A 2 -11.51 -9.48 -15.39
N MET A 3 -12.73 -9.08 -14.99
CA MET A 3 -12.98 -8.53 -13.64
C MET A 3 -12.77 -9.54 -12.51
N THR A 4 -13.12 -10.82 -12.72
CA THR A 4 -12.94 -11.86 -11.71
C THR A 4 -11.47 -12.18 -11.51
N VAL A 5 -10.67 -12.18 -12.59
CA VAL A 5 -9.21 -12.34 -12.51
C VAL A 5 -8.59 -11.18 -11.74
N PHE A 6 -8.94 -9.93 -12.06
CA PHE A 6 -8.44 -8.77 -11.32
C PHE A 6 -8.90 -8.76 -9.84
N GLY A 7 -10.12 -9.20 -9.56
CA GLY A 7 -10.61 -9.35 -8.18
C GLY A 7 -9.82 -10.39 -7.39
N LEU A 8 -9.56 -11.56 -7.99
CA LEU A 8 -8.74 -12.61 -7.38
C LEU A 8 -7.29 -12.16 -7.18
N CYS A 9 -6.70 -11.49 -8.16
CA CYS A 9 -5.37 -10.90 -8.03
C CYS A 9 -5.32 -9.86 -6.90
N GLY A 10 -6.31 -8.96 -6.82
CA GLY A 10 -6.42 -7.98 -5.74
C GLY A 10 -6.51 -8.65 -4.37
N ALA A 11 -7.36 -9.68 -4.22
CA ALA A 11 -7.49 -10.43 -2.97
C ALA A 11 -6.18 -11.17 -2.60
N ALA A 12 -5.49 -11.77 -3.57
CA ALA A 12 -4.20 -12.41 -3.35
C ALA A 12 -3.13 -11.41 -2.90
N LEU A 13 -3.07 -10.22 -3.53
CA LEU A 13 -2.14 -9.16 -3.14
C LEU A 13 -2.40 -8.64 -1.73
N VAL A 14 -3.68 -8.46 -1.34
CA VAL A 14 -4.05 -8.10 0.04
C VAL A 14 -3.59 -9.18 1.02
N GLY A 15 -3.81 -10.46 0.72
CA GLY A 15 -3.38 -11.57 1.56
C GLY A 15 -1.86 -11.63 1.73
N ILE A 16 -1.10 -11.50 0.63
CA ILE A 16 0.37 -11.50 0.65
C ILE A 16 0.91 -10.27 1.39
N GLY A 17 0.33 -9.10 1.14
CA GLY A 17 0.71 -7.85 1.83
C GLY A 17 0.46 -7.93 3.34
N LEU A 18 -0.69 -8.46 3.76
CA LEU A 18 -1.01 -8.66 5.18
C LEU A 18 -0.06 -9.64 5.84
N TYR A 19 0.21 -10.78 5.19
CA TYR A 19 1.19 -11.76 5.66
C TYR A 19 2.59 -11.13 5.80
N GLY A 20 3.04 -10.39 4.79
CA GLY A 20 4.33 -9.70 4.80
C GLY A 20 4.43 -8.67 5.93
N LEU A 21 3.35 -7.94 6.21
CA LEU A 21 3.30 -6.93 7.25
C LEU A 21 3.43 -7.55 8.65
N ILE A 22 2.81 -8.71 8.88
CA ILE A 22 2.85 -9.42 10.17
C ILE A 22 4.21 -10.14 10.37
N VAL A 23 4.69 -10.86 9.35
CA VAL A 23 5.82 -11.81 9.50
C VAL A 23 7.20 -11.15 9.37
N GLN A 24 7.35 -10.06 8.61
CA GLN A 24 8.67 -9.50 8.34
C GLN A 24 9.18 -8.67 9.52
N ALA A 25 10.43 -8.92 9.97
CA ALA A 25 11.07 -8.18 11.06
C ALA A 25 11.75 -6.88 10.60
N GLN A 26 12.19 -6.81 9.33
CA GLN A 26 12.90 -5.65 8.80
C GLN A 26 11.92 -4.51 8.46
N PRO A 27 12.17 -3.27 8.90
CA PRO A 27 11.22 -2.15 8.74
C PRO A 27 10.97 -1.79 7.27
N LEU A 28 12.01 -1.81 6.42
CA LEU A 28 11.86 -1.54 4.98
C LEU A 28 10.96 -2.57 4.28
N ARG A 29 11.10 -3.83 4.68
CA ARG A 29 10.31 -4.95 4.18
C ARG A 29 8.84 -4.83 4.62
N ARG A 30 8.58 -4.41 5.87
CA ARG A 30 7.22 -4.06 6.33
C ARG A 30 6.60 -2.91 5.54
N ILE A 31 7.36 -1.86 5.22
CA ILE A 31 6.88 -0.74 4.39
C ILE A 31 6.47 -1.22 2.99
N LEU A 32 7.27 -2.11 2.39
CA LEU A 32 6.92 -2.71 1.10
C LEU A 32 5.65 -3.57 1.20
N ALA A 33 5.53 -4.38 2.24
CA ALA A 33 4.34 -5.21 2.47
C ALA A 33 3.06 -4.38 2.68
N PHE A 34 3.18 -3.24 3.38
CA PHE A 34 2.10 -2.26 3.52
C PHE A 34 1.66 -1.69 2.16
N ASN A 35 2.61 -1.31 1.30
CA ASN A 35 2.30 -0.85 -0.06
C ASN A 35 1.66 -1.94 -0.93
N LEU A 36 2.09 -3.20 -0.76
CA LEU A 36 1.50 -4.32 -1.48
C LEU A 36 0.03 -4.56 -1.06
N LEU A 37 -0.25 -4.47 0.24
CA LEU A 37 -1.61 -4.52 0.76
C LEU A 37 -2.46 -3.38 0.19
N GLY A 38 -1.95 -2.14 0.25
CA GLY A 38 -2.63 -0.97 -0.31
C GLY A 38 -2.91 -1.11 -1.81
N GLY A 39 -1.93 -1.56 -2.59
CA GLY A 39 -2.09 -1.83 -4.03
C GLY A 39 -3.15 -2.89 -4.33
N GLY A 40 -3.25 -3.94 -3.51
CA GLY A 40 -4.32 -4.93 -3.60
C GLY A 40 -5.71 -4.33 -3.34
N VAL A 41 -5.85 -3.48 -2.31
CA VAL A 41 -7.09 -2.76 -2.01
C VAL A 41 -7.47 -1.81 -3.16
N PHE A 42 -6.52 -1.09 -3.72
CA PHE A 42 -6.76 -0.19 -4.86
C PHE A 42 -7.23 -0.95 -6.12
N LEU A 43 -6.67 -2.14 -6.39
CA LEU A 43 -7.15 -3.00 -7.46
C LEU A 43 -8.59 -3.49 -7.23
N LEU A 44 -8.96 -3.84 -5.99
CA LEU A 44 -10.33 -4.22 -5.66
C LEU A 44 -11.30 -3.06 -5.88
N PHE A 45 -10.93 -1.84 -5.48
CA PHE A 45 -11.72 -0.64 -5.74
C PHE A 45 -11.87 -0.38 -7.24
N GLY A 46 -10.83 -0.60 -8.05
CA GLY A 46 -10.93 -0.51 -9.52
C GLY A 46 -11.89 -1.53 -10.14
N VAL A 47 -11.95 -2.76 -9.60
CA VAL A 47 -12.93 -3.77 -10.03
C VAL A 47 -14.34 -3.36 -9.64
N ILE A 48 -14.53 -2.81 -8.44
CA ILE A 48 -15.82 -2.27 -7.97
C ILE A 48 -16.26 -1.10 -8.86
N ALA A 49 -15.34 -0.18 -9.17
CA ALA A 49 -15.61 0.99 -10.02
C ALA A 49 -16.13 0.58 -11.39
N ARG A 50 -15.48 -0.42 -12.02
CA ARG A 50 -15.90 -0.95 -13.32
C ARG A 50 -17.25 -1.67 -13.25
N ARG A 51 -17.58 -2.33 -12.13
CA ARG A 51 -18.86 -3.00 -11.91
C ARG A 51 -20.02 -2.02 -11.70
N GLY A 52 -19.78 -0.91 -11.00
CA GLY A 52 -20.76 0.14 -10.71
C GLY A 52 -20.91 1.19 -11.82
N ALA A 53 -20.33 0.96 -13.00
CA ALA A 53 -20.38 1.90 -14.11
C ALA A 53 -21.83 2.24 -14.49
N VAL A 54 -22.18 3.53 -14.40
CA VAL A 54 -23.46 4.08 -14.86
C VAL A 54 -23.43 4.18 -16.39
N GLU A 55 -24.55 3.93 -17.07
CA GLU A 55 -24.62 4.03 -18.54
C GLU A 55 -24.07 5.38 -19.04
N GLY A 56 -23.06 5.33 -19.92
CA GLY A 56 -22.36 6.50 -20.46
C GLY A 56 -21.02 6.84 -19.79
N LEU A 57 -20.78 6.40 -18.55
CA LEU A 57 -19.48 6.48 -17.88
C LEU A 57 -18.90 5.07 -17.74
N GLY A 58 -17.81 4.77 -18.45
CA GLY A 58 -17.17 3.44 -18.43
C GLY A 58 -16.62 2.96 -17.07
N SER A 59 -16.77 3.75 -16.00
CA SER A 59 -16.43 3.43 -14.61
C SER A 59 -17.22 4.34 -13.65
N ASP A 60 -17.57 3.83 -12.48
CA ASP A 60 -18.07 4.66 -11.37
C ASP A 60 -16.98 5.65 -10.92
N PRO A 61 -17.26 6.97 -10.90
CA PRO A 61 -16.28 7.98 -10.52
C PRO A 61 -15.91 7.94 -9.03
N VAL A 62 -16.77 7.42 -8.15
CA VAL A 62 -16.55 7.49 -6.69
C VAL A 62 -15.40 6.57 -6.25
N PRO A 63 -15.41 5.24 -6.52
CA PRO A 63 -14.28 4.40 -6.14
C PRO A 63 -13.02 4.75 -6.92
N GLN A 64 -13.14 5.31 -8.12
CA GLN A 64 -12.00 5.76 -8.93
C GLN A 64 -11.28 6.95 -8.28
N ALA A 65 -12.01 7.96 -7.81
CA ALA A 65 -11.43 9.08 -7.08
C ALA A 65 -10.75 8.62 -5.78
N MET A 66 -11.39 7.71 -5.05
CA MET A 66 -10.84 7.12 -3.82
C MET A 66 -9.49 6.43 -4.06
N VAL A 67 -9.31 5.75 -5.19
CA VAL A 67 -8.03 5.11 -5.54
C VAL A 67 -6.94 6.15 -5.80
N ILE A 68 -7.22 7.20 -6.57
CA ILE A 68 -6.22 8.24 -6.88
C ILE A 68 -5.77 8.94 -5.59
N THR A 69 -6.72 9.33 -4.74
CA THR A 69 -6.42 9.92 -3.43
C THR A 69 -5.66 8.95 -2.54
N GLY A 70 -6.07 7.69 -2.50
CA GLY A 70 -5.41 6.64 -1.73
C GLY A 70 -3.95 6.43 -2.14
N ILE A 71 -3.66 6.43 -3.44
CA ILE A 71 -2.29 6.28 -3.97
C ILE A 71 -1.39 7.40 -3.46
N VAL A 72 -1.86 8.66 -3.51
CA VAL A 72 -1.09 9.81 -3.01
C VAL A 72 -0.86 9.71 -1.50
N VAL A 73 -1.87 9.31 -0.73
CA VAL A 73 -1.74 9.11 0.72
C VAL A 73 -0.75 7.99 1.05
N ALA A 74 -0.80 6.86 0.34
CA ALA A 74 0.12 5.74 0.53
C ALA A 74 1.57 6.11 0.18
N PHE A 75 1.76 6.90 -0.88
CA PHE A 75 3.07 7.45 -1.23
C PHE A 75 3.63 8.34 -0.11
N SER A 76 2.83 9.30 0.38
CA SER A 76 3.22 10.18 1.49
C SER A 76 3.52 9.42 2.77
N ALA A 77 2.70 8.41 3.11
CA ALA A 77 2.94 7.53 4.25
C ALA A 77 4.26 6.76 4.12
N THR A 78 4.59 6.30 2.91
CA THR A 78 5.86 5.61 2.63
C THR A 78 7.06 6.56 2.79
N ALA A 79 6.96 7.78 2.26
CA ALA A 79 7.99 8.80 2.43
C ALA A 79 8.21 9.15 3.91
N LEU A 80 7.13 9.29 4.68
CA LEU A 80 7.18 9.51 6.12
C LEU A 80 7.82 8.33 6.86
N ALA A 81 7.40 7.10 6.56
CA ALA A 81 7.93 5.90 7.20
C ALA A 81 9.43 5.72 6.93
N ILE A 82 9.88 5.96 5.70
CA ILE A 82 11.31 5.92 5.36
C ILE A 82 12.07 7.01 6.11
N SER A 83 11.54 8.24 6.17
CA SER A 83 12.15 9.34 6.90
C SER A 83 12.34 9.01 8.38
N LEU A 84 11.32 8.39 9.01
CA LEU A 84 11.41 7.94 10.40
C LEU A 84 12.44 6.82 10.60
N VAL A 85 12.51 5.85 9.68
CA VAL A 85 13.51 4.77 9.72
C VAL A 85 14.94 5.31 9.60
N VAL A 86 15.16 6.31 8.74
CA VAL A 86 16.48 6.98 8.63
C VAL A 86 16.82 7.71 9.92
N ARG A 87 15.89 8.50 10.47
CA ARG A 87 16.10 9.22 11.74
C ARG A 87 16.40 8.28 12.91
N LEU A 88 15.68 7.17 13.02
CA LEU A 88 15.91 6.18 14.07
C LEU A 88 17.33 5.59 14.00
N LYS A 89 17.83 5.34 12.78
CA LYS A 89 19.20 4.86 12.57
C LYS A 89 20.27 5.90 12.90
N GLU A 90 19.98 7.19 12.67
CA GLU A 90 20.89 8.28 13.03
C GLU A 90 21.00 8.43 14.55
N THR A 91 19.86 8.43 15.27
CA THR A 91 19.85 8.52 16.74
C THR A 91 20.57 7.34 17.39
N GLY A 92 20.31 6.11 16.93
CA GLY A 92 20.97 4.92 17.50
C GLY A 92 22.48 4.85 17.27
N ARG A 93 23.04 5.62 16.32
CA ARG A 93 24.49 5.65 16.06
C ARG A 93 25.24 6.66 16.94
N GLY A 94 24.54 7.67 17.46
CA GLY A 94 25.12 8.66 18.39
C GLY A 94 25.40 8.09 19.79
N ASP A 95 24.72 7.02 20.17
CA ASP A 95 24.92 6.36 21.47
C ASP A 95 26.17 5.45 21.49
N ASP A 96 26.61 4.95 20.33
CA ASP A 96 27.79 4.07 20.20
C ASP A 96 29.13 4.86 20.14
N GLU A 97 29.13 6.09 19.59
CA GLU A 97 30.34 6.94 19.48
C GLU A 97 30.71 7.66 20.80
N GLY A 98 29.81 7.69 21.79
CA GLY A 98 30.04 8.32 23.11
C GLY A 98 30.68 7.40 24.16
N SER A 99 30.97 6.14 23.84
CA SER A 99 31.53 5.14 24.78
C SER A 99 32.93 4.63 24.39
N ALA A 100 33.64 5.31 23.48
CA ALA A 100 35.01 4.99 23.08
C ALA A 100 36.02 6.07 23.51
#